data_AF-A0A7R7BBR0-F1
#
_entry.id   AF-A0A7R7BBR0-F1
#
_cell.length_a   1.000
_cell.length_b   1.000
_cell.length_c   1.000
_cell.angle_alpha   90.00
_cell.angle_beta   90.00
_cell.angle_gamma   90.00
#
_symmetry.space_group_name_H-M   'P 1'
#
loop_
_entity.id
_entity.type
_entity.pdbx_description
1 polymer ?
#
loop_
_entity_poly.entity_id
_entity_poly.type
_entity_poly.pdbx_seq_one_letter_code
_entity_poly.pdbx_strand_id
1 'polypeptide(L)' 'MSTRGVNFLHKWISNNIPETVGADVLTVAELTQKLFADAKALGIGSAEIEEEAGVYNAILDAIVHHDAGAAD' A
#
# COMPACT_ATOMS: atom_id res chain seq x y z
N MET A 1 -6.68 -13.54 -2.82
CA MET A 1 -5.27 -13.17 -3.05
C MET A 1 -4.40 -14.40 -3.21
N SER A 2 -3.32 -14.28 -3.96
CA SER A 2 -2.23 -15.26 -3.98
C SER A 2 -1.12 -14.84 -3.00
N THR A 3 -0.39 -15.80 -2.41
CA THR A 3 0.70 -15.53 -1.45
C THR A 3 1.75 -14.54 -1.98
N ARG A 4 1.94 -14.48 -3.31
CA ARG A 4 2.82 -13.51 -3.97
C ARG A 4 2.31 -12.06 -3.86
N GLY A 5 1.01 -11.82 -4.06
CA GLY A 5 0.41 -10.49 -3.98
C GLY A 5 0.45 -9.93 -2.56
N VAL A 6 0.15 -10.76 -1.55
CA VAL A 6 0.23 -10.36 -0.13
C VAL A 6 1.66 -9.96 0.27
N ASN A 7 2.65 -10.80 -0.10
CA ASN A 7 4.06 -10.50 0.21
C ASN A 7 4.57 -9.25 -0.50
N PHE A 8 4.09 -8.99 -1.73
CA PHE A 8 4.40 -7.77 -2.45
C PHE A 8 3.77 -6.56 -1.75
N LEU A 9 2.47 -6.58 -1.47
CA LEU A 9 1.74 -5.50 -0.82
C LEU A 9 2.41 -5.09 0.50
N HIS A 10 2.73 -6.07 1.36
CA HIS A 10 3.34 -5.81 2.66
C HIS A 10 4.73 -5.16 2.53
N LYS A 11 5.58 -5.66 1.62
CA LYS A 11 6.89 -5.04 1.35
C LYS A 11 6.77 -3.67 0.70
N TRP A 12 5.80 -3.50 -0.18
CA TRP A 12 5.58 -2.26 -0.90
C TRP A 12 5.15 -1.15 0.06
N ILE A 13 4.20 -1.44 0.96
CA ILE A 13 3.75 -0.53 2.02
C ILE A 13 4.94 -0.12 2.90
N SER A 14 5.72 -1.08 3.42
CA SER A 14 6.87 -0.79 4.28
C SER A 14 7.97 0.03 3.60
N ASN A 15 8.16 -0.12 2.29
CA ASN A 15 9.16 0.64 1.53
C ASN A 15 8.66 2.02 1.04
N ASN A 16 7.37 2.17 0.76
CA ASN A 16 6.80 3.38 0.15
C ASN A 16 6.07 4.28 1.14
N ILE A 17 5.69 3.77 2.31
CA ILE A 17 5.08 4.52 3.41
C ILE A 17 6.11 4.55 4.54
N PRO A 18 6.98 5.56 4.61
CA PRO A 18 7.94 5.67 5.70
C PRO A 18 7.23 6.00 7.01
N GLU A 19 7.67 5.40 8.12
CA GLU A 19 7.23 5.69 9.51
C GLU A 19 7.41 7.15 9.94
N THR A 20 8.04 8.01 9.14
CA THR A 20 8.43 9.37 9.55
C THR A 20 7.92 10.46 8.63
N VAL A 21 7.42 10.09 7.45
CA VAL A 21 6.90 11.03 6.45
C VAL A 21 5.55 10.49 6.07
N GLY A 22 4.56 10.88 6.87
CA GLY A 22 3.17 10.56 6.60
C GLY A 22 2.81 10.90 5.16
N ALA A 23 1.65 10.40 4.77
CA ALA A 23 0.95 10.66 3.51
C ALA A 23 0.73 12.15 3.14
N ASP A 24 1.47 13.10 3.74
CA ASP A 24 1.44 14.55 3.52
C ASP A 24 1.74 14.95 2.06
N VAL A 25 2.48 14.14 1.30
CA VAL A 25 2.81 14.45 -0.10
C VAL A 25 2.03 13.59 -1.11
N LEU A 26 1.54 12.41 -0.71
CA LEU A 26 0.90 11.46 -1.61
C LEU A 26 -0.43 10.97 -1.05
N THR A 27 -1.49 11.19 -1.82
CA THR A 27 -2.84 10.73 -1.47
C THR A 27 -2.96 9.21 -1.56
N VAL A 28 -3.93 8.62 -0.85
CA VAL A 28 -4.25 7.18 -0.93
C VAL A 28 -4.47 6.73 -2.38
N ALA A 29 -5.10 7.58 -3.20
CA ALA A 29 -5.33 7.32 -4.62
C ALA A 29 -4.01 7.22 -5.41
N GLU A 30 -3.06 8.13 -5.18
CA GLU A 30 -1.75 8.10 -5.83
C GLU A 30 -0.92 6.88 -5.40
N LEU A 31 -0.96 6.53 -4.12
CA LEU A 31 -0.32 5.32 -3.60
C LEU A 31 -0.91 4.06 -4.23
N THR A 32 -2.23 4.02 -4.41
CA THR A 32 -2.92 2.90 -5.07
C THR A 32 -2.49 2.77 -6.53
N GLN A 33 -2.45 3.88 -7.28
CA GLN A 33 -1.98 3.89 -8.67
C GLN A 33 -0.51 3.46 -8.79
N LYS A 34 0.35 3.93 -7.89
CA LYS A 34 1.77 3.56 -7.87
C LYS A 34 1.96 2.09 -7.54
N LEU A 35 1.18 1.54 -6.60
CA LEU A 35 1.19 0.13 -6.27
C LEU A 35 0.84 -0.74 -7.47
N PHE A 36 -0.20 -0.39 -8.23
CA PHE A 36 -0.56 -1.13 -9.45
C PHE A 36 0.49 -0.99 -10.56
N ALA A 37 1.13 0.17 -10.70
CA ALA A 37 2.22 0.36 -11.64
C ALA A 37 3.44 -0.53 -11.30
N ASP A 38 3.86 -0.55 -10.03
CA ASP A 38 4.98 -1.36 -9.56
C ASP A 38 4.67 -2.86 -9.62
N ALA A 39 3.44 -3.24 -9.28
CA ALA A 39 2.99 -4.62 -9.41
C ALA A 39 3.03 -5.10 -10.87
N LYS A 40 2.53 -4.27 -11.79
CA LYS A 40 2.57 -4.56 -13.23
C LYS A 40 4.00 -4.67 -13.74
N ALA A 41 4.92 -3.85 -13.24
CA ALA A 41 6.34 -3.94 -13.57
C ALA A 41 6.97 -5.28 -13.10
N LEU A 42 6.46 -5.86 -12.02
CA LEU A 42 6.86 -7.17 -11.50
C LEU A 42 6.07 -8.35 -12.11
N GLY A 43 5.15 -8.08 -13.04
CA GLY A 43 4.27 -9.08 -13.64
C GLY A 43 3.25 -9.65 -12.67
N ILE A 44 2.92 -8.93 -11.60
CA ILE A 44 1.87 -9.27 -10.64
C ILE A 44 0.57 -8.66 -11.14
N GLY A 45 -0.42 -9.49 -11.44
CA GLY A 45 -1.73 -9.02 -11.88
C GLY A 45 -2.49 -8.37 -10.73
N SER A 46 -3.30 -7.34 -11.00
CA SER A 46 -4.15 -6.71 -9.98
C SER A 46 -5.03 -7.72 -9.24
N ALA A 47 -5.52 -8.75 -9.93
CA ALA A 47 -6.26 -9.86 -9.34
C ALA A 47 -5.48 -10.66 -8.26
N GLU A 48 -4.14 -10.63 -8.27
CA GLU A 48 -3.30 -11.30 -7.27
C GLU A 48 -3.17 -10.50 -5.96
N ILE A 49 -3.31 -9.17 -6.01
CA ILE A 49 -3.02 -8.19 -4.95
C ILE A 49 -4.30 -7.71 -4.22
N GLU A 50 -5.44 -8.34 -4.52
CA GLU A 50 -6.82 -7.91 -4.22
C GLU A 50 -7.44 -6.91 -5.19
N GLU A 51 -8.78 -6.94 -5.24
CA GLU A 51 -9.59 -5.91 -5.86
C GLU A 51 -9.15 -4.53 -5.36
N GLU A 52 -9.18 -3.50 -6.22
CA GLU A 52 -8.66 -2.16 -5.90
C GLU A 52 -9.23 -1.59 -4.59
N ALA A 53 -10.45 -1.99 -4.20
CA ALA A 53 -11.10 -1.62 -2.94
C ALA A 53 -10.40 -2.20 -1.68
N GLY A 54 -9.82 -3.39 -1.76
CA GLY A 54 -9.04 -3.99 -0.66
C GLY A 54 -7.69 -3.30 -0.47
N VAL A 55 -7.02 -2.97 -1.58
CA VAL A 55 -5.75 -2.22 -1.57
C VAL A 55 -5.93 -0.82 -1.00
N TYR A 56 -6.99 -0.11 -1.41
CA TYR A 56 -7.30 1.22 -0.89
C TYR A 56 -7.45 1.21 0.64
N ASN A 57 -8.20 0.25 1.17
CA ASN A 57 -8.37 0.10 2.61
C ASN A 57 -7.08 -0.30 3.32
N ALA A 58 -6.25 -1.19 2.75
CA ALA A 58 -4.97 -1.56 3.34
C ALA A 58 -3.98 -0.39 3.42
N ILE A 59 -3.95 0.47 2.39
CA ILE A 59 -3.14 1.69 2.38
C ILE A 59 -3.70 2.72 3.37
N LEU A 60 -5.02 2.92 3.39
CA LEU A 60 -5.68 3.81 4.35
C LEU A 60 -5.42 3.36 5.79
N ASP A 61 -5.57 2.07 6.06
CA ASP A 61 -5.33 1.46 7.36
C ASP A 61 -3.87 1.60 7.79
N ALA A 62 -2.91 1.42 6.87
CA ALA A 62 -1.49 1.67 7.13
C ALA A 62 -1.19 3.14 7.49
N ILE A 63 -1.85 4.09 6.82
CA ILE A 63 -1.71 5.53 7.11
C ILE A 63 -2.38 5.89 8.45
N VAL A 64 -3.58 5.37 8.71
CA VAL A 64 -4.34 5.65 9.94
C VAL A 64 -3.69 4.99 11.16
N HIS A 65 -3.21 3.75 11.06
CA HIS A 65 -2.46 3.09 12.13
C HIS A 65 -1.10 3.75 12.39
N HIS A 66 -0.51 4.37 11.36
CA HIS A 66 0.70 5.18 11.54
C HIS A 66 0.41 6.44 12.38
N ASP A 67 -0.69 7.14 12.11
CA ASP A 67 -1.11 8.33 12.88
C ASP A 67 -1.48 7.97 14.34
N ALA A 68 -2.12 6.81 14.54
CA ALA A 68 -2.49 6.30 15.87
C ALA A 68 -1.29 5.86 16.74
N GLY A 69 -0.12 5.60 16.13
CA GLY A 69 1.12 5.22 16.83
C GLY A 69 2.02 6.38 17.25
N ALA A 70 1.72 7.61 16.82
CA ALA A 70 2.52 8.81 17.12
C ALA A 70 2.11 9.53 18.42
N ALA A 71 1.20 8.94 19.21
CA ALA A 71 0.82 9.45 20.53
C ALA A 71 1.58 8.72 21.64
N ASP A 72 2.81 9.17 21.94
CA ASP A 72 3.39 9.15 23.29
C ASP A 72 4.11 10.49 23.58
#